data_AF-A0A7J6R1K0-F1
#
_entry.id   AF-A0A7J6R1K0-F1
#
_cell.length_a   1.000
_cell.length_b   1.000
_cell.length_c   1.000
_cell.angle_alpha   90.00
_cell.angle_beta   90.00
_cell.angle_gamma   90.00
#
_symmetry.space_group_name_H-M   'P 1'
#
loop_
_entity.id
_entity.type
_entity.pdbx_description
1 polymer ?
#
loop_
_entity_poly.entity_id
_entity_poly.type
_entity_poly.pdbx_seq_one_letter_code
_entity_poly.pdbx_strand_id
1 'polypeptide(L)'
;MPLPPGKRRKGGSVGSDTTKLQLQRTQAKRRKVDGKAADATRKQQNRHVFAGFAQRIKNINATITNNYEYLDNTIPDETNLRTSYLLQECRRWRLENKTADFDAALRELLPLVRTMPHILHHLGKICSIFDKHLRKEKSLALEPLLGMLPVLARDTRGELMPYFVDTIFGTLVWLLETRLDDPDAMEWIFQSMG
;
A
#
# COMPACT_ATOMS: atom_id res chain seq x y z
N MET A 1 -13.06 81.73 46.25
CA MET A 1 -12.49 81.91 44.89
C MET A 1 -13.42 81.24 43.88
N PRO A 2 -13.49 81.68 42.61
CA PRO A 2 -14.59 82.48 42.03
C PRO A 2 -15.66 81.71 41.19
N LEU A 3 -16.84 82.35 41.09
CA LEU A 3 -17.89 82.48 40.04
C LEU A 3 -18.42 81.28 39.18
N PRO A 4 -19.75 81.23 38.90
CA PRO A 4 -20.45 80.30 37.97
C PRO A 4 -20.59 80.96 36.56
N PRO A 5 -21.53 80.64 35.62
CA PRO A 5 -22.51 79.54 35.42
C PRO A 5 -22.53 78.97 33.96
N GLY A 6 -23.46 78.05 33.62
CA GLY A 6 -23.90 77.94 32.22
C GLY A 6 -24.69 76.71 31.77
N LYS A 7 -26.02 76.72 31.97
CA LYS A 7 -27.12 76.27 31.07
C LYS A 7 -26.84 75.05 30.14
N ARG A 8 -27.70 74.01 30.01
CA ARG A 8 -29.11 74.11 29.56
C ARG A 8 -29.74 72.69 29.41
N ARG A 9 -30.90 72.49 30.07
CA ARG A 9 -32.15 71.74 29.75
C ARG A 9 -32.19 70.44 28.88
N LYS A 10 -32.78 69.42 29.51
CA LYS A 10 -33.95 68.54 29.15
C LYS A 10 -34.21 68.12 27.69
N GLY A 11 -34.53 66.83 27.52
CA GLY A 11 -35.59 66.39 26.60
C GLY A 11 -35.54 64.91 26.21
N GLY A 12 -36.35 64.06 26.86
CA GLY A 12 -36.75 62.75 26.34
C GLY A 12 -38.17 62.80 25.76
N SER A 13 -38.47 61.91 24.80
CA SER A 13 -39.81 61.53 24.30
C SER A 13 -39.64 60.34 23.32
N VAL A 14 -39.99 59.09 23.68
CA VAL A 14 -41.29 58.38 23.49
C VAL A 14 -41.58 57.97 22.03
N GLY A 15 -41.88 56.67 21.80
CA GLY A 15 -42.70 56.20 20.68
C GLY A 15 -42.34 54.86 20.04
N SER A 16 -43.03 53.79 20.42
CA SER A 16 -43.11 52.46 19.78
C SER A 16 -44.15 52.43 18.64
N ASP A 17 -44.21 51.30 17.93
CA ASP A 17 -45.35 50.77 17.14
C ASP A 17 -45.45 51.07 15.62
N THR A 18 -44.77 50.23 14.82
CA THR A 18 -45.24 49.81 13.47
C THR A 18 -44.95 48.33 13.23
N THR A 19 -45.53 47.48 14.07
CA THR A 19 -45.63 46.04 13.79
C THR A 19 -46.87 45.78 12.93
N LYS A 20 -46.77 44.84 11.98
CA LYS A 20 -47.86 44.07 11.34
C LYS A 20 -48.54 44.68 10.10
N LEU A 21 -47.87 44.56 8.95
CA LEU A 21 -48.47 44.20 7.66
C LEU A 21 -47.27 43.99 6.72
N GLN A 22 -46.76 42.80 6.51
CA GLN A 22 -47.23 41.97 5.39
C GLN A 22 -46.47 40.64 5.49
N LEU A 23 -46.99 39.71 6.30
CA LEU A 23 -46.60 38.31 6.22
C LEU A 23 -47.70 37.57 5.46
N GLN A 24 -47.30 37.03 4.31
CA GLN A 24 -47.89 35.89 3.59
C GLN A 24 -49.27 36.07 2.93
N ARG A 25 -49.41 35.31 1.83
CA ARG A 25 -50.55 35.14 0.91
C ARG A 25 -50.50 36.14 -0.24
N THR A 26 -50.01 35.79 -1.43
CA THR A 26 -50.63 34.74 -2.23
C THR A 26 -49.80 34.48 -3.49
N GLN A 27 -49.74 33.20 -3.82
CA GLN A 27 -49.18 32.57 -5.00
C GLN A 27 -49.83 33.11 -6.30
N ALA A 28 -49.06 33.17 -7.40
CA ALA A 28 -49.36 32.46 -8.67
C ALA A 28 -48.60 33.04 -9.89
N LYS A 29 -48.04 32.13 -10.69
CA LYS A 29 -47.85 32.20 -12.18
C LYS A 29 -46.72 33.14 -12.67
N ARG A 30 -45.69 32.72 -13.43
CA ARG A 30 -45.48 31.70 -14.49
C ARG A 30 -43.95 31.42 -14.57
N ARG A 31 -43.47 30.18 -14.40
CA ARG A 31 -43.10 29.16 -15.42
C ARG A 31 -41.99 29.54 -16.43
N LYS A 32 -41.02 28.61 -16.56
CA LYS A 32 -39.96 28.36 -17.59
C LYS A 32 -38.60 29.06 -17.31
N VAL A 33 -37.43 28.41 -17.35
CA VAL A 33 -36.99 27.15 -17.99
C VAL A 33 -35.94 26.46 -17.12
N ASP A 34 -36.07 25.15 -16.94
CA ASP A 34 -35.02 24.25 -16.45
C ASP A 34 -33.83 24.24 -17.43
N GLY A 35 -32.78 24.96 -17.06
CA GLY A 35 -31.44 24.80 -17.63
C GLY A 35 -30.55 24.18 -16.58
N LYS A 36 -30.54 22.85 -16.51
CA LYS A 36 -29.60 22.06 -15.70
C LYS A 36 -28.20 22.25 -16.30
N ALA A 37 -27.54 23.36 -15.99
CA ALA A 37 -26.10 23.47 -16.10
C ALA A 37 -25.52 22.62 -14.98
N ALA A 38 -25.43 21.32 -15.23
CA ALA A 38 -24.37 20.50 -14.66
C ALA A 38 -23.06 21.10 -15.18
N ASP A 39 -22.63 22.20 -14.55
CA ASP A 39 -21.26 22.61 -14.59
C ASP A 39 -20.51 21.50 -13.86
N ALA A 40 -20.19 20.47 -14.64
CA ALA A 40 -19.15 19.51 -14.35
C ALA A 40 -17.86 20.34 -14.26
N THR A 41 -17.71 21.01 -13.13
CA THR A 41 -16.43 21.41 -12.59
C THR A 41 -15.69 20.09 -12.43
N ARG A 42 -15.02 19.71 -13.50
CA ARG A 42 -14.05 18.64 -13.56
C ARG A 42 -12.95 19.09 -12.61
N LYS A 43 -13.18 18.88 -11.31
CA LYS A 43 -12.14 18.95 -10.29
C LYS A 43 -11.11 17.97 -10.80
N GLN A 44 -10.04 18.50 -11.38
CA GLN A 44 -8.85 17.75 -11.68
C GLN A 44 -8.35 17.29 -10.31
N GLN A 45 -8.84 16.14 -9.87
CA GLN A 45 -8.42 15.53 -8.63
C GLN A 45 -6.93 15.30 -8.81
N ASN A 46 -6.16 15.87 -7.88
CA ASN A 46 -4.72 15.80 -7.95
C ASN A 46 -4.32 14.32 -7.95
N ARG A 47 -3.67 13.85 -9.01
CA ARG A 47 -3.37 12.42 -9.20
C ARG A 47 -2.42 11.90 -8.12
N HIS A 48 -1.57 12.78 -7.61
CA HIS A 48 -0.59 12.48 -6.58
C HIS A 48 -0.97 13.25 -5.31
N VAL A 49 -1.33 12.52 -4.26
CA VAL A 49 -1.66 13.05 -2.94
C VAL A 49 -0.69 12.44 -1.93
N PHE A 50 -0.10 13.27 -1.07
CA PHE A 50 0.75 12.78 0.00
C PHE A 50 -0.10 11.95 0.98
N ALA A 51 0.32 10.71 1.22
CA ALA A 51 -0.24 9.83 2.22
C ALA A 51 0.80 9.61 3.33
N GLY A 52 0.46 9.96 4.56
CA GLY A 52 1.31 9.69 5.72
C GLY A 52 1.42 8.18 5.98
N PHE A 53 2.45 7.78 6.74
CA PHE A 53 2.75 6.38 7.05
C PHE A 53 1.53 5.59 7.56
N ALA A 54 0.82 6.11 8.58
CA ALA A 54 -0.35 5.46 9.15
C ALA A 54 -1.48 5.25 8.13
N GLN A 55 -1.64 6.18 7.18
CA GLN A 55 -2.63 6.08 6.11
C GLN A 55 -2.21 5.05 5.06
N ARG A 56 -0.91 4.96 4.73
CA ARG A 56 -0.38 3.92 3.85
C ARG A 56 -0.58 2.54 4.47
N ILE A 57 -0.18 2.34 5.74
CA ILE A 57 -0.37 1.05 6.44
C ILE A 57 -1.84 0.65 6.51
N LYS A 58 -2.75 1.58 6.83
CA LYS A 58 -4.19 1.30 6.86
C LYS A 58 -4.73 0.81 5.50
N ASN A 59 -4.11 1.24 4.41
CA ASN A 59 -4.51 0.87 3.05
C ASN A 59 -3.76 -0.36 2.52
N ILE A 60 -2.75 -0.88 3.23
CA ILE A 60 -2.07 -2.12 2.82
C ILE A 60 -3.12 -3.23 2.83
N ASN A 61 -3.42 -3.77 1.66
CA ASN A 61 -4.30 -4.92 1.55
C ASN A 61 -3.50 -6.19 1.86
N ALA A 62 -3.47 -6.58 3.13
CA ALA A 62 -2.89 -7.85 3.55
C ALA A 62 -3.72 -9.07 3.10
N THR A 63 -4.93 -8.86 2.55
CA THR A 63 -5.76 -9.94 2.00
C THR A 63 -5.31 -10.19 0.56
N ILE A 64 -4.16 -10.83 0.41
CA ILE A 64 -3.66 -11.21 -0.90
C ILE A 64 -4.30 -12.54 -1.23
N THR A 65 -5.33 -12.51 -2.06
CA THR A 65 -5.57 -13.65 -2.95
C THR A 65 -4.30 -13.82 -3.75
N ASN A 66 -3.48 -14.77 -3.31
CA ASN A 66 -2.22 -15.18 -3.89
C ASN A 66 -2.24 -15.00 -5.42
N ASN A 67 -1.70 -13.87 -5.90
CA ASN A 67 -1.75 -13.47 -7.30
C ASN A 67 -0.85 -14.35 -8.17
N TYR A 68 -0.39 -15.51 -7.69
CA TYR A 68 0.37 -16.48 -8.47
C TYR A 68 -0.47 -17.24 -9.50
N GLU A 69 -1.71 -16.84 -9.75
CA GLU A 69 -2.56 -17.43 -10.80
C GLU A 69 -1.86 -17.38 -12.17
N TYR A 70 -1.02 -16.37 -12.42
CA TYR A 70 -0.19 -16.32 -13.63
C TYR A 70 0.80 -17.49 -13.74
N LEU A 71 1.21 -18.12 -12.63
CA LEU A 71 2.04 -19.33 -12.64
C LEU A 71 1.26 -20.55 -13.12
N ASP A 72 -0.05 -20.60 -12.88
CA ASP A 72 -0.91 -21.70 -13.32
C ASP A 72 -1.44 -21.49 -14.75
N ASN A 73 -1.55 -20.22 -15.18
CA ASN A 73 -2.04 -19.83 -16.51
C ASN A 73 -0.96 -19.78 -17.61
N THR A 74 0.32 -19.99 -17.28
CA THR A 74 1.34 -20.21 -18.31
C THR A 74 1.03 -21.50 -19.06
N ILE A 75 0.85 -21.39 -20.39
CA ILE A 75 0.55 -22.50 -21.31
C ILE A 75 1.37 -23.73 -20.88
N PRO A 76 0.73 -24.90 -20.70
CA PRO A 76 1.41 -26.13 -20.30
C PRO A 76 2.24 -26.64 -21.47
N ASP A 77 3.36 -25.96 -21.72
CA ASP A 77 4.47 -26.50 -22.48
C ASP A 77 5.05 -27.67 -21.67
N GLU A 78 5.41 -28.77 -22.32
CA GLU A 78 6.00 -29.94 -21.66
C GLU A 78 7.25 -29.57 -20.82
N THR A 79 7.91 -28.47 -21.19
CA THR A 79 9.01 -27.84 -20.48
C THR A 79 8.61 -27.24 -19.14
N ASN A 80 7.43 -26.62 -19.02
CA ASN A 80 6.93 -26.00 -17.78
C ASN A 80 6.55 -27.05 -16.73
N LEU A 81 6.04 -28.22 -17.16
CA LEU A 81 5.74 -29.35 -16.25
C LEU A 81 6.98 -29.90 -15.54
N ARG A 82 8.19 -29.66 -16.08
CA ARG A 82 9.46 -30.12 -15.51
C ARG A 82 10.22 -29.04 -14.74
N THR A 83 9.80 -27.78 -14.81
CA THR A 83 10.45 -26.67 -14.12
C THR A 83 9.73 -26.31 -12.82
N SER A 84 10.48 -25.88 -11.81
CA SER A 84 9.91 -25.40 -10.55
C SER A 84 9.29 -24.00 -10.71
N TYR A 85 8.27 -23.70 -9.91
CA TYR A 85 7.64 -22.37 -9.89
C TYR A 85 8.64 -21.31 -9.41
N LEU A 86 9.53 -21.65 -8.48
CA LEU A 86 10.57 -20.74 -8.01
C LEU A 86 11.54 -20.35 -9.13
N LEU A 87 11.85 -21.25 -10.07
CA LEU A 87 12.71 -20.92 -11.20
C LEU A 87 12.03 -19.93 -12.16
N GLN A 88 10.73 -20.09 -12.38
CA GLN A 88 9.95 -19.16 -13.19
C GLN A 88 9.91 -17.78 -12.54
N GLU A 89 9.69 -17.71 -11.23
CA GLU A 89 9.77 -16.45 -10.48
C GLU A 89 11.16 -15.81 -10.53
N CYS A 90 12.23 -16.60 -10.36
CA CYS A 90 13.60 -16.08 -10.51
C CYS A 90 13.80 -15.41 -11.87
N ARG A 91 13.27 -16.02 -12.94
CA ARG A 91 13.36 -15.47 -14.30
C ARG A 91 12.52 -14.21 -14.47
N ARG A 92 11.31 -14.18 -13.92
CA ARG A 92 10.43 -13.01 -13.94
C ARG A 92 11.10 -11.83 -13.23
N TRP A 93 11.54 -12.03 -11.99
CA TRP A 93 12.20 -10.97 -11.23
C TRP A 93 13.50 -10.51 -11.84
N ARG A 94 14.22 -11.37 -12.57
CA ARG A 94 15.41 -10.94 -13.33
C ARG A 94 15.09 -9.98 -14.48
N LEU A 95 13.87 -10.00 -15.01
CA LEU A 95 13.43 -9.06 -16.02
C LEU A 95 12.99 -7.72 -15.39
N GLU A 96 12.36 -7.80 -14.22
CA GLU A 96 11.79 -6.64 -13.51
C GLU A 96 12.84 -5.88 -12.69
N ASN A 97 13.62 -6.58 -11.87
CA ASN A 97 14.60 -6.01 -10.96
C ASN A 97 16.01 -6.08 -11.56
N LYS A 98 16.68 -4.92 -11.65
CA LYS A 98 18.02 -4.75 -12.25
C LYS A 98 19.06 -4.27 -11.23
N THR A 99 18.90 -4.68 -9.98
CA THR A 99 19.79 -4.25 -8.89
C THR A 99 20.95 -5.24 -8.71
N ALA A 100 22.13 -4.72 -8.35
CA ALA A 100 23.31 -5.54 -8.12
C ALA A 100 23.13 -6.53 -6.95
N ASP A 101 22.35 -6.14 -5.95
CA ASP A 101 22.01 -6.98 -4.79
C ASP A 101 21.21 -8.20 -5.23
N PHE A 102 20.25 -7.99 -6.14
CA PHE A 102 19.44 -9.05 -6.68
C PHE A 102 20.24 -10.01 -7.57
N ASP A 103 21.09 -9.47 -8.44
CA ASP A 103 21.98 -10.27 -9.27
C ASP A 103 22.97 -11.11 -8.45
N ALA A 104 23.39 -10.62 -7.29
CA ALA A 104 24.23 -11.38 -6.36
C ALA A 104 23.46 -12.57 -5.76
N ALA A 105 22.21 -12.35 -5.33
CA ALA A 105 21.35 -13.42 -4.82
C ALA A 105 21.05 -14.47 -5.89
N LEU A 106 20.71 -14.04 -7.12
CA LEU A 106 20.43 -14.96 -8.23
C LEU A 106 21.64 -15.81 -8.63
N ARG A 107 22.86 -15.26 -8.55
CA ARG A 107 24.09 -16.03 -8.82
C ARG A 107 24.25 -17.22 -7.88
N GLU A 108 23.84 -17.06 -6.62
CA GLU A 108 23.88 -18.12 -5.62
C GLU A 108 22.69 -19.08 -5.74
N LEU A 109 21.49 -18.58 -6.09
CA LEU A 109 20.25 -19.35 -6.18
C LEU A 109 20.14 -20.18 -7.47
N LEU A 110 20.40 -19.63 -8.65
CA LEU A 110 20.13 -20.28 -9.94
C LEU A 110 20.74 -21.69 -10.11
N PRO A 111 21.95 -21.99 -9.59
CA PRO A 111 22.50 -23.35 -9.63
C PRO A 111 21.68 -24.37 -8.82
N LEU A 112 21.00 -23.93 -7.76
CA LEU A 112 20.27 -24.77 -6.81
C LEU A 112 18.80 -24.98 -7.19
N VAL A 113 18.22 -24.04 -7.97
CA VAL A 113 16.79 -23.99 -8.27
C VAL A 113 16.49 -24.53 -9.69
N ARG A 114 17.37 -25.37 -10.26
CA ARG A 114 17.20 -25.84 -11.65
C ARG A 114 16.02 -26.80 -11.82
N THR A 115 15.77 -27.66 -10.85
CA THR A 115 14.69 -28.65 -10.86
C THR A 115 14.18 -28.87 -9.44
N MET A 116 12.94 -29.36 -9.30
CA MET A 116 12.32 -29.59 -8.00
C MET A 116 13.15 -30.53 -7.07
N PRO A 117 13.69 -31.67 -7.54
CA PRO A 117 14.53 -32.50 -6.68
C PRO A 117 15.80 -31.78 -6.19
N HIS A 118 16.34 -30.88 -7.00
CA HIS A 118 17.50 -30.06 -6.63
C HIS A 118 17.15 -29.06 -5.52
N ILE A 119 15.95 -28.46 -5.58
CA ILE A 119 15.45 -27.55 -4.54
C ILE A 119 15.32 -28.29 -3.22
N LEU A 120 14.67 -29.45 -3.22
CA LEU A 120 14.47 -30.25 -2.00
C LEU A 120 15.81 -30.69 -1.39
N HIS A 121 16.75 -31.15 -2.23
CA HIS A 121 18.08 -31.54 -1.78
C HIS A 121 18.89 -30.38 -1.18
N HIS A 122 18.74 -29.16 -1.71
CA HIS A 122 19.49 -27.97 -1.29
C HIS A 122 18.68 -26.98 -0.46
N LEU A 123 17.54 -27.39 0.10
CA LEU A 123 16.57 -26.49 0.71
C LEU A 123 17.18 -25.64 1.83
N GLY A 124 17.98 -26.25 2.70
CA GLY A 124 18.68 -25.51 3.76
C GLY A 124 19.66 -24.46 3.23
N LYS A 125 20.37 -24.76 2.14
CA LYS A 125 21.29 -23.80 1.51
C LYS A 125 20.51 -22.66 0.86
N ILE A 126 19.39 -22.97 0.21
CA ILE A 126 18.49 -21.96 -0.38
C ILE A 126 17.99 -21.01 0.72
N CYS A 127 17.48 -21.55 1.84
CA CYS A 127 17.00 -20.74 2.96
C CYS A 127 18.11 -19.87 3.57
N SER A 128 19.34 -20.39 3.70
CA SER A 128 20.50 -19.61 4.16
C SER A 128 20.87 -18.46 3.20
N ILE A 129 20.74 -18.67 1.88
CA ILE A 129 20.97 -17.61 0.90
C ILE A 129 19.89 -16.52 1.03
N PHE A 130 18.61 -16.91 1.18
CA PHE A 130 17.53 -15.95 1.43
C PHE A 130 17.81 -15.13 2.70
N ASP A 131 18.13 -15.78 3.81
CA ASP A 131 18.46 -15.11 5.08
C ASP A 131 19.60 -14.10 4.92
N LYS A 132 20.71 -14.52 4.30
CA LYS A 132 21.88 -13.67 4.04
C LYS A 132 21.51 -12.40 3.26
N HIS A 133 20.74 -12.53 2.18
CA HIS A 133 20.43 -11.39 1.31
C HIS A 133 19.28 -10.53 1.85
N LEU A 134 18.34 -11.11 2.60
CA LEU A 134 17.28 -10.37 3.30
C LEU A 134 17.83 -9.57 4.49
N ARG A 135 18.83 -10.10 5.21
CA ARG A 135 19.52 -9.39 6.30
C ARG A 135 20.44 -8.27 5.84
N LYS A 136 20.64 -8.09 4.53
CA LYS A 136 21.44 -7.01 4.01
C LYS A 136 20.71 -5.67 4.18
N GLU A 137 21.27 -4.81 5.02
CA GLU A 137 20.75 -3.45 5.22
C GLU A 137 20.75 -2.66 3.90
N LYS A 138 19.69 -1.86 3.70
CA LYS A 138 19.50 -0.99 2.52
C LYS A 138 19.54 -1.72 1.17
N SER A 139 19.31 -3.04 1.16
CA SER A 139 19.18 -3.82 -0.07
C SER A 139 18.01 -3.33 -0.93
N LEU A 140 18.26 -3.10 -2.22
CA LEU A 140 17.23 -2.80 -3.22
C LEU A 140 16.57 -4.06 -3.80
N ALA A 141 16.94 -5.22 -3.29
CA ALA A 141 16.40 -6.52 -3.66
C ALA A 141 15.35 -7.05 -2.68
N LEU A 142 14.89 -6.24 -1.72
CA LEU A 142 13.96 -6.69 -0.68
C LEU A 142 12.64 -7.22 -1.27
N GLU A 143 12.01 -6.44 -2.15
CA GLU A 143 10.77 -6.82 -2.82
C GLU A 143 10.86 -8.16 -3.59
N PRO A 144 11.81 -8.37 -4.52
CA PRO A 144 11.88 -9.64 -5.26
C PRO A 144 12.23 -10.82 -4.36
N LEU A 145 13.05 -10.63 -3.32
CA LEU A 145 13.41 -11.70 -2.39
C LEU A 145 12.20 -12.14 -1.55
N LEU A 146 11.44 -11.17 -1.03
CA LEU A 146 10.21 -11.45 -0.28
C LEU A 146 9.12 -12.04 -1.17
N GLY A 147 9.00 -11.55 -2.41
CA GLY A 147 8.05 -12.10 -3.39
C GLY A 147 8.33 -13.54 -3.81
N MET A 148 9.58 -13.99 -3.71
CA MET A 148 9.95 -15.39 -4.02
C MET A 148 9.73 -16.37 -2.86
N LEU A 149 9.65 -15.90 -1.60
CA LEU A 149 9.43 -16.77 -0.44
C LEU A 149 8.10 -17.56 -0.49
N PRO A 150 6.94 -16.95 -0.80
CA PRO A 150 5.68 -17.68 -0.96
C PRO A 150 5.74 -18.74 -2.05
N VAL A 151 6.48 -18.49 -3.13
CA VAL A 151 6.63 -19.44 -4.24
C VAL A 151 7.54 -20.60 -3.87
N LEU A 152 8.60 -20.35 -3.10
CA LEU A 152 9.40 -21.42 -2.49
C LEU A 152 8.54 -22.28 -1.56
N ALA A 153 7.69 -21.66 -0.74
CA ALA A 153 6.76 -22.36 0.13
C ALA A 153 5.74 -23.20 -0.65
N ARG A 154 5.25 -22.70 -1.79
CA ARG A 154 4.37 -23.46 -2.69
C ARG A 154 5.06 -24.69 -3.29
N ASP A 155 6.32 -24.55 -3.72
CA ASP A 155 7.12 -25.62 -4.31
C ASP A 155 7.45 -26.73 -3.29
N THR A 156 7.82 -26.34 -2.06
CA THR A 156 8.40 -27.25 -1.05
C THR A 156 7.42 -27.73 0.01
N ARG A 157 6.35 -26.97 0.25
CA ARG A 157 5.26 -27.30 1.17
C ARG A 157 5.80 -27.67 2.57
N GLY A 158 5.44 -28.85 3.07
CA GLY A 158 5.82 -29.30 4.43
C GLY A 158 7.34 -29.40 4.65
N GLU A 159 8.12 -29.61 3.58
CA GLU A 159 9.59 -29.71 3.66
C GLU A 159 10.24 -28.39 4.09
N LEU A 160 9.56 -27.26 3.92
CA LEU A 160 10.06 -25.94 4.34
C LEU A 160 10.02 -25.76 5.86
N MET A 161 9.12 -26.45 6.58
CA MET A 161 8.80 -26.14 7.97
C MET A 161 10.01 -26.08 8.92
N PRO A 162 10.97 -27.02 8.89
CA PRO A 162 12.14 -26.94 9.76
C PRO A 162 12.95 -25.65 9.52
N TYR A 163 13.22 -25.34 8.24
CA TYR A 163 14.00 -24.17 7.86
C TYR A 163 13.24 -22.86 8.05
N PHE A 164 11.92 -22.90 7.94
CA PHE A 164 11.07 -21.75 8.19
C PHE A 164 11.19 -21.30 9.65
N VAL A 165 11.03 -22.24 10.58
CA VAL A 165 11.10 -21.97 12.02
C VAL A 165 12.51 -21.53 12.42
N ASP A 166 13.53 -22.24 11.95
CA ASP A 166 14.91 -22.01 12.40
C ASP A 166 15.55 -20.76 11.79
N THR A 167 15.20 -20.40 10.55
CA THR A 167 15.88 -19.33 9.81
C THR A 167 14.93 -18.22 9.38
N ILE A 168 13.98 -18.54 8.49
CA ILE A 168 13.19 -17.52 7.76
C ILE A 168 12.32 -16.69 8.70
N PHE A 169 11.70 -17.31 9.70
CA PHE A 169 10.87 -16.62 10.67
C PHE A 169 11.66 -15.55 11.44
N GLY A 170 12.86 -15.90 11.91
CA GLY A 170 13.75 -14.95 12.57
C GLY A 170 14.22 -13.81 11.65
N THR A 171 14.36 -14.08 10.35
CA THR A 171 14.66 -13.04 9.34
C THR A 171 13.49 -12.08 9.17
N LEU A 172 12.26 -12.58 9.09
CA LEU A 172 11.05 -11.78 8.93
C LEU A 172 10.80 -10.90 10.15
N VAL A 173 10.97 -11.43 11.37
CA VAL A 173 10.86 -10.66 12.61
C VAL A 173 11.89 -9.53 12.64
N TRP A 174 13.15 -9.83 12.32
CA TRP A 174 14.21 -8.82 12.23
C TRP A 174 13.91 -7.74 11.18
N LEU A 175 13.33 -8.11 10.03
CA LEU A 175 12.92 -7.15 9.01
C LEU A 175 11.79 -6.23 9.50
N LEU A 176 10.80 -6.76 10.21
CA LEU A 176 9.72 -5.97 10.80
C LEU A 176 10.27 -4.95 11.80
N GLU A 177 11.24 -5.34 12.63
CA GLU A 177 11.87 -4.44 13.60
C GLU A 177 12.72 -3.35 12.94
N THR A 178 13.48 -3.71 11.90
CA THR A 178 14.44 -2.79 11.26
C THR A 178 13.85 -1.90 10.17
N ARG A 179 12.71 -2.27 9.58
CA ARG A 179 12.08 -1.56 8.45
C ARG A 179 10.77 -0.87 8.81
N LEU A 180 10.55 -0.63 10.10
CA LEU A 180 9.31 -0.04 10.61
C LEU A 180 9.00 1.36 10.04
N ASP A 181 10.03 2.09 9.57
CA ASP A 181 9.88 3.42 8.99
C ASP A 181 9.54 3.41 7.48
N ASP A 182 9.64 2.25 6.83
CA ASP A 182 9.46 2.10 5.38
C ASP A 182 8.12 1.41 5.06
N PRO A 183 7.10 2.15 4.63
CA PRO A 183 5.78 1.59 4.34
C PRO A 183 5.79 0.60 3.17
N ASP A 184 6.68 0.77 2.19
CA ASP A 184 6.80 -0.13 1.05
C ASP A 184 7.39 -1.48 1.49
N ALA A 185 8.45 -1.44 2.31
CA ALA A 185 9.01 -2.63 2.92
C ALA A 185 8.00 -3.39 3.78
N MET A 186 7.20 -2.67 4.59
CA MET A 186 6.15 -3.28 5.42
C MET A 186 5.10 -3.98 4.55
N GLU A 187 4.67 -3.34 3.46
CA GLU A 187 3.76 -3.96 2.50
C GLU A 187 4.33 -5.26 1.95
N TRP A 188 5.57 -5.27 1.46
CA TRP A 188 6.20 -6.49 0.93
C TRP A 188 6.36 -7.60 1.97
N ILE A 189 6.70 -7.25 3.23
CA ILE A 189 6.84 -8.23 4.31
C ILE A 189 5.49 -8.87 4.60
N PHE A 190 4.44 -8.06 4.82
CA PHE A 190 3.09 -8.61 5.02
C PHE A 190 2.62 -9.40 3.82
N GLN A 191 2.96 -8.95 2.61
CA GLN A 191 2.61 -9.67 1.39
C GLN A 191 3.28 -11.03 1.27
N SER A 192 4.48 -11.20 1.81
CA SER A 192 5.16 -12.49 1.82
C SER A 192 4.64 -13.48 2.88
N MET A 193 3.87 -13.00 3.87
CA MET A 193 3.33 -13.83 4.96
C MET A 193 1.87 -14.23 4.78
N GLY A 194 1.11 -13.51 3.94
CA GLY A 194 -0.31 -13.77 3.67
C GLY A 194 -0.52 -14.93 2.70
#